data_AF-A0A7C2VSB0-F1
#
_entry.id   AF-A0A7C2VSB0-F1
#
_cell.length_a   1.000
_cell.length_b   1.000
_cell.length_c   1.000
_cell.angle_alpha   90.00
_cell.angle_beta   90.00
_cell.angle_gamma   90.00
#
_symmetry.space_group_name_H-M   'P 1'
#
loop_
_entity.id
_entity.type
_entity.pdbx_description
1 polymer ?
#
loop_
_entity_poly.entity_id
_entity_poly.type
_entity_poly.pdbx_seq_one_letter_code
_entity_poly.pdbx_strand_id
1 'polypeptide(L)'
;MREGFPLILALFLITCASGEQLTFHDDFSGYPDGSSGEPGWEPLSIGWTVKDGRYVNDEPVKVFALISSIPHVRRLKIEATLTVMGKSSNGWKVAGIALYENSRNNWHLALVESPDSQGAEHFFELQELYEGVWLAQNLPRTKLAPEGEFNSGIGWECGKPYRLRLTLTPQRILGEIFDSGGRLLFRQGYRFDNPRSVSLGRPALDNGGFIAAFDDVKVEAEEVVEMKEEEREIPRYTKCAYEGIKGKRTGFFHLEEKDGRWWVIDPNGCGFFAIGTDHIRFTGHWCEKLGYAPYHKNNLEKYGTEERWAKETVERLLDWGFNLLGAGHSESLRYSGLAHTLFLSFGSGFASYEDIVPKVHWTGFPNVFSPKFERYCDMRAREICSKAKGDPWLFGYFLDNELEWYGKVHRPWGIFTEAVKKPPQHSAKKALIDLLKRRYRSIDELNDAWETDFKSFSEILERTDWGEPKSVNMERDAMDFVALAADRYFSIATAAIRKYDPNHMILGCRFAGNAPEPAWRAAGRYCDIVTLNFYGRVDLDTGEPIGLV
;
A
#
# COMPACT_ATOMS: atom_id res chain seq x y z
N MET A 1 34.81 20.14 -1.32
CA MET A 1 33.84 21.25 -1.23
C MET A 1 32.47 20.65 -1.33
N ARG A 2 31.70 20.75 -0.24
CA ARG A 2 30.33 20.24 -0.11
C ARG A 2 29.41 21.34 -0.62
N GLU A 3 28.58 21.07 -1.60
CA GLU A 3 27.42 21.92 -1.90
C GLU A 3 26.19 21.18 -1.40
N GLY A 4 25.62 21.70 -0.31
CA GLY A 4 24.39 21.23 0.28
C GLY A 4 23.20 21.82 -0.46
N PHE A 5 22.31 20.96 -0.92
CA PHE A 5 20.94 21.35 -1.22
C PHE A 5 20.21 21.60 0.11
N PRO A 6 19.63 22.80 0.33
CA PRO A 6 18.84 23.02 1.53
C PRO A 6 17.51 22.29 1.39
N LEU A 7 17.25 21.37 2.33
CA LEU A 7 15.94 20.79 2.56
C LEU A 7 15.04 21.90 3.12
N ILE A 8 14.28 22.58 2.26
CA ILE A 8 13.24 23.52 2.69
C ILE A 8 12.07 22.69 3.21
N LEU A 9 12.05 22.44 4.51
CA LEU A 9 10.86 22.01 5.22
C LEU A 9 9.95 23.24 5.34
N ALA A 10 9.14 23.49 4.32
CA ALA A 10 8.11 24.52 4.38
C ALA A 10 6.95 24.00 5.25
N LEU A 11 7.03 24.25 6.57
CA LEU A 11 5.83 24.32 7.39
C LEU A 11 5.03 25.55 6.90
N PHE A 12 4.09 25.32 5.99
CA PHE A 12 3.03 26.29 5.75
C PHE A 12 2.07 26.24 6.94
N LEU A 13 2.37 27.04 7.97
CA LEU A 13 1.34 27.53 8.89
C LEU A 13 0.47 28.50 8.10
N ILE A 14 -0.53 27.97 7.40
CA ILE A 14 -1.60 28.78 6.85
C ILE A 14 -2.49 29.16 8.03
N THR A 15 -2.25 30.31 8.65
CA THR A 15 -3.27 30.98 9.44
C THR A 15 -4.33 31.50 8.47
N CYS A 16 -5.27 30.64 8.05
CA CYS A 16 -6.41 31.07 7.26
C CYS A 16 -7.27 31.96 8.15
N ALA A 17 -7.36 33.25 7.80
CA ALA A 17 -8.45 34.07 8.26
C ALA A 17 -9.76 33.43 7.80
N SER A 18 -10.74 33.31 8.70
CA SER A 18 -12.08 32.80 8.36
C SER A 18 -12.69 33.70 7.26
N GLY A 19 -12.74 33.21 6.01
CA GLY A 19 -13.34 33.92 4.87
C GLY A 19 -12.54 33.91 3.56
N GLU A 20 -11.36 33.31 3.50
CA GLU A 20 -10.59 33.23 2.25
C GLU A 20 -11.14 32.15 1.31
N GLN A 21 -11.46 32.53 0.07
CA GLN A 21 -11.90 31.63 -0.99
C GLN A 21 -10.66 30.98 -1.63
N LEU A 22 -10.59 29.65 -1.58
CA LEU A 22 -9.55 28.86 -2.22
C LEU A 22 -10.02 28.44 -3.62
N THR A 23 -9.13 28.54 -4.60
CA THR A 23 -9.40 28.08 -5.97
C THR A 23 -8.31 27.15 -6.46
N PHE A 24 -8.68 26.21 -7.33
CA PHE A 24 -7.77 25.32 -8.02
C PHE A 24 -8.27 25.06 -9.44
N HIS A 25 -7.36 25.05 -10.40
CA HIS A 25 -7.64 24.68 -11.79
C HIS A 25 -6.48 23.86 -12.34
N ASP A 26 -6.80 22.75 -13.00
CA ASP A 26 -5.81 21.89 -13.64
C ASP A 26 -6.39 21.25 -14.91
N ASP A 27 -5.68 21.42 -16.03
CA ASP A 27 -5.95 20.80 -17.33
C ASP A 27 -4.90 19.73 -17.69
N PHE A 28 -4.02 19.42 -16.74
CA PHE A 28 -2.94 18.44 -16.82
C PHE A 28 -1.91 18.63 -17.95
N SER A 29 -2.01 19.69 -18.75
CA SER A 29 -1.10 19.96 -19.87
C SER A 29 0.32 20.31 -19.41
N GLY A 30 0.46 20.77 -18.15
CA GLY A 30 1.73 21.16 -17.55
C GLY A 30 2.57 20.00 -17.00
N TYR A 31 2.06 18.76 -17.00
CA TYR A 31 2.76 17.63 -16.41
C TYR A 31 3.44 16.75 -17.47
N PRO A 32 4.63 16.20 -17.18
CA PRO A 32 5.23 15.17 -18.03
C PRO A 32 4.35 13.91 -18.09
N ASP A 33 4.31 13.27 -19.27
CA ASP A 33 3.71 11.95 -19.42
C ASP A 33 4.35 10.93 -18.47
N GLY A 34 3.50 10.12 -17.83
CA GLY A 34 3.87 9.13 -16.81
C GLY A 34 4.08 9.72 -15.41
N SER A 35 4.00 11.04 -15.23
CA SER A 35 4.12 11.66 -13.89
C SER A 35 2.89 11.39 -13.02
N SER A 36 3.04 11.55 -11.71
CA SER A 36 2.02 11.29 -10.70
C SER A 36 0.95 12.38 -10.55
N GLY A 37 1.10 13.53 -11.21
CA GLY A 37 0.31 14.74 -10.92
C GLY A 37 0.80 15.53 -9.69
N GLU A 38 1.87 15.09 -9.02
CA GLU A 38 2.48 15.86 -7.92
C GLU A 38 3.21 17.12 -8.45
N PRO A 39 3.27 18.22 -7.68
CA PRO A 39 2.74 18.38 -6.32
C PRO A 39 1.27 18.83 -6.25
N GLY A 40 0.62 19.13 -7.38
CA GLY A 40 -0.77 19.63 -7.41
C GLY A 40 -1.77 18.62 -6.86
N TRP A 41 -1.46 17.33 -7.03
CA TRP A 41 -2.26 16.21 -6.59
C TRP A 41 -1.54 15.39 -5.51
N GLU A 42 -2.34 14.76 -4.65
CA GLU A 42 -1.96 13.77 -3.66
C GLU A 42 -2.65 12.44 -4.01
N PRO A 43 -2.01 11.59 -4.83
CA PRO A 43 -2.61 10.34 -5.27
C PRO A 43 -2.52 9.32 -4.14
N LEU A 44 -3.64 8.68 -3.78
CA LEU A 44 -3.69 7.66 -2.73
C LEU A 44 -3.38 6.26 -3.25
N SER A 45 -3.00 6.14 -4.52
CA SER A 45 -2.47 4.91 -5.14
C SER A 45 -1.42 5.22 -6.22
N ILE A 46 -0.68 4.19 -6.62
CA ILE A 46 0.36 4.28 -7.66
C ILE A 46 -0.18 4.18 -9.10
N GLY A 47 -1.48 3.91 -9.28
CA GLY A 47 -2.11 3.79 -10.61
C GLY A 47 -2.41 5.13 -11.27
N TRP A 48 -2.42 6.24 -10.51
CA TRP A 48 -2.63 7.57 -11.07
C TRP A 48 -1.40 8.07 -11.83
N THR A 49 -1.61 8.42 -13.09
CA THR A 49 -0.57 8.96 -13.99
C THR A 49 -1.13 9.97 -14.98
N VAL A 50 -0.34 10.97 -15.36
CA VAL A 50 -0.67 11.83 -16.51
C VAL A 50 -0.30 11.13 -17.81
N LYS A 51 -1.20 11.14 -18.79
CA LYS A 51 -0.97 10.57 -20.11
C LYS A 51 -1.70 11.40 -21.16
N ASP A 52 -0.97 11.85 -22.18
CA ASP A 52 -1.48 12.66 -23.27
C ASP A 52 -2.23 13.90 -22.76
N GLY A 53 -1.66 14.58 -21.74
CA GLY A 53 -2.25 15.76 -21.11
C GLY A 53 -3.55 15.50 -20.35
N ARG A 54 -3.83 14.26 -19.94
CA ARG A 54 -5.01 13.91 -19.11
C ARG A 54 -4.58 13.08 -17.92
N TYR A 55 -5.33 13.15 -16.83
CA TYR A 55 -5.02 12.38 -15.63
C TYR A 55 -5.79 11.07 -15.62
N VAL A 56 -5.06 9.96 -15.62
CA VAL A 56 -5.59 8.62 -15.91
C VAL A 56 -5.39 7.70 -14.72
N ASN A 57 -6.39 6.86 -14.46
CA ASN A 57 -6.29 5.70 -13.58
C ASN A 57 -6.97 4.48 -14.24
N ASP A 58 -6.41 3.30 -14.03
CA ASP A 58 -6.87 2.03 -14.58
C ASP A 58 -7.00 0.92 -13.52
N GLU A 59 -6.97 1.27 -12.23
CA GLU A 59 -6.97 0.26 -11.17
C GLU A 59 -8.32 -0.45 -11.04
N PRO A 60 -8.31 -1.77 -10.77
CA PRO A 60 -9.54 -2.56 -10.64
C PRO A 60 -10.29 -2.29 -9.33
N VAL A 61 -9.65 -1.62 -8.37
CA VAL A 61 -10.17 -1.29 -7.05
C VAL A 61 -10.36 0.21 -6.91
N LYS A 62 -11.30 0.62 -6.06
CA LYS A 62 -11.58 2.04 -5.84
C LYS A 62 -10.39 2.73 -5.18
N VAL A 63 -9.89 3.78 -5.82
CA VAL A 63 -8.78 4.63 -5.39
C VAL A 63 -9.15 6.10 -5.57
N PHE A 64 -8.40 6.98 -4.91
CA PHE A 64 -8.64 8.42 -4.93
C PHE A 64 -7.37 9.20 -5.26
N ALA A 65 -7.53 10.37 -5.86
CA ALA A 65 -6.50 11.40 -5.91
C ALA A 65 -7.07 12.70 -5.34
N LEU A 66 -6.42 13.24 -4.31
CA LEU A 66 -6.86 14.45 -3.62
C LEU A 66 -6.14 15.66 -4.21
N ILE A 67 -6.75 16.84 -4.13
CA ILE A 67 -6.07 18.09 -4.49
C ILE A 67 -5.23 18.54 -3.28
N SER A 68 -3.94 18.76 -3.50
CA SER A 68 -2.97 19.02 -2.42
C SER A 68 -3.20 20.37 -1.73
N SER A 69 -3.61 21.39 -2.49
CA SER A 69 -3.77 22.76 -1.99
C SER A 69 -5.09 23.02 -1.27
N ILE A 70 -6.07 22.11 -1.34
CA ILE A 70 -7.38 22.29 -0.73
C ILE A 70 -7.52 21.37 0.51
N PRO A 71 -7.56 21.94 1.72
CA PRO A 71 -7.77 21.18 2.96
C PRO A 71 -9.24 20.76 3.09
N HIS A 72 -9.60 20.17 4.24
CA HIS A 72 -11.00 19.89 4.55
C HIS A 72 -11.80 21.19 4.62
N VAL A 73 -12.94 21.21 3.95
CA VAL A 73 -13.83 22.38 3.83
C VAL A 73 -15.29 21.99 4.01
N ARG A 74 -16.13 22.97 4.39
CA ARG A 74 -17.60 22.83 4.48
C ARG A 74 -18.37 23.45 3.33
N ARG A 75 -17.69 24.24 2.49
CA ARG A 75 -18.21 24.73 1.22
C ARG A 75 -17.24 24.37 0.11
N LEU A 76 -17.76 23.69 -0.90
CA LEU A 76 -16.97 23.20 -2.02
C LEU A 76 -17.82 23.20 -3.28
N LYS A 77 -17.23 23.60 -4.39
CA LYS A 77 -17.73 23.30 -5.73
C LYS A 77 -16.57 22.72 -6.52
N ILE A 78 -16.65 21.44 -6.86
CA ILE A 78 -15.69 20.78 -7.75
C ILE A 78 -16.39 20.43 -9.07
N GLU A 79 -15.71 20.69 -10.17
CA GLU A 79 -16.12 20.31 -11.52
C GLU A 79 -14.97 19.62 -12.24
N ALA A 80 -15.25 18.59 -13.02
CA ALA A 80 -14.25 17.92 -13.85
C ALA A 80 -14.90 17.35 -15.11
N THR A 81 -14.09 17.22 -16.17
CA THR A 81 -14.44 16.44 -17.35
C THR A 81 -13.95 15.02 -17.17
N LEU A 82 -14.85 14.04 -17.25
CA LEU A 82 -14.54 12.63 -17.13
C LEU A 82 -14.85 11.91 -18.44
N THR A 83 -13.92 11.10 -18.91
CA THR A 83 -14.12 10.16 -20.01
C THR A 83 -13.76 8.74 -19.54
N VAL A 84 -14.72 7.82 -19.56
CA VAL A 84 -14.46 6.39 -19.36
C VAL A 84 -13.99 5.81 -20.69
N MET A 85 -12.79 5.25 -20.73
CA MET A 85 -12.15 4.72 -21.95
C MET A 85 -12.25 3.19 -22.06
N GLY A 86 -12.58 2.50 -20.97
CA GLY A 86 -12.69 1.04 -20.90
C GLY A 86 -12.87 0.55 -19.47
N LYS A 87 -12.78 -0.77 -19.28
CA LYS A 87 -12.88 -1.43 -17.97
C LYS A 87 -11.63 -2.23 -17.62
N SER A 88 -11.33 -2.31 -16.33
CA SER A 88 -10.20 -3.06 -15.75
C SER A 88 -10.64 -4.17 -14.78
N SER A 89 -11.94 -4.28 -14.47
CA SER A 89 -12.51 -5.36 -13.67
C SER A 89 -13.85 -5.84 -14.24
N ASN A 90 -14.41 -6.93 -13.69
CA ASN A 90 -15.76 -7.44 -14.01
C ASN A 90 -16.78 -7.12 -12.90
N GLY A 91 -16.33 -6.50 -11.81
CA GLY A 91 -17.16 -6.15 -10.66
C GLY A 91 -17.91 -4.84 -10.85
N TRP A 92 -18.28 -4.21 -9.74
CA TRP A 92 -18.75 -2.82 -9.73
C TRP A 92 -17.65 -1.90 -10.24
N LYS A 93 -18.02 -0.95 -11.11
CA LYS A 93 -17.08 -0.01 -11.73
C LYS A 93 -17.60 1.41 -11.55
N VAL A 94 -16.70 2.31 -11.17
CA VAL A 94 -17.03 3.67 -10.77
C VAL A 94 -15.92 4.61 -11.22
N ALA A 95 -16.29 5.76 -11.79
CA ALA A 95 -15.38 6.87 -12.01
C ALA A 95 -16.13 8.19 -11.79
N GLY A 96 -15.52 9.12 -11.07
CA GLY A 96 -16.23 10.33 -10.65
C GLY A 96 -15.37 11.37 -9.94
N ILE A 97 -16.08 12.34 -9.36
CA ILE A 97 -15.53 13.34 -8.44
C ILE A 97 -16.10 13.10 -7.05
N ALA A 98 -15.32 13.40 -6.02
CA ALA A 98 -15.63 13.03 -4.66
C ALA A 98 -15.41 14.17 -3.66
N LEU A 99 -16.17 14.12 -2.58
CA LEU A 99 -15.86 14.78 -1.31
C LEU A 99 -15.25 13.72 -0.40
N TYR A 100 -13.96 13.83 -0.12
CA TYR A 100 -13.18 12.84 0.61
C TYR A 100 -12.84 13.36 2.01
N GLU A 101 -13.46 12.78 3.05
CA GLU A 101 -13.01 13.02 4.43
C GLU A 101 -11.94 11.99 4.82
N ASN A 102 -12.21 10.71 4.54
CA ASN A 102 -11.29 9.58 4.69
C ASN A 102 -11.82 8.34 3.92
N SER A 103 -11.10 7.22 4.00
CA SER A 103 -11.47 5.98 3.29
C SER A 103 -12.79 5.34 3.77
N ARG A 104 -13.33 5.76 4.92
CA ARG A 104 -14.61 5.29 5.46
C ARG A 104 -15.73 6.33 5.38
N ASN A 105 -15.39 7.57 5.03
CA ASN A 105 -16.30 8.70 5.01
C ASN A 105 -16.05 9.52 3.73
N ASN A 106 -16.90 9.36 2.73
CA ASN A 106 -16.83 10.12 1.50
C ASN A 106 -18.17 10.15 0.78
N TRP A 107 -18.35 11.17 -0.06
CA TRP A 107 -19.33 11.17 -1.13
C TRP A 107 -18.64 11.04 -2.47
N HIS A 108 -19.35 10.52 -3.45
CA HIS A 108 -18.94 10.62 -4.85
C HIS A 108 -20.13 10.94 -5.76
N LEU A 109 -19.86 11.63 -6.85
CA LEU A 109 -20.74 11.78 -7.99
C LEU A 109 -20.09 11.07 -9.16
N ALA A 110 -20.73 10.05 -9.71
CA ALA A 110 -20.04 9.12 -10.58
C ALA A 110 -20.86 8.60 -11.78
N LEU A 111 -20.11 8.19 -12.80
CA LEU A 111 -20.54 7.24 -13.82
C LEU A 111 -20.29 5.83 -13.27
N VAL A 112 -21.29 4.97 -13.41
CA VAL A 112 -21.26 3.61 -12.85
C VAL A 112 -21.66 2.58 -13.89
N GLU A 113 -20.98 1.45 -13.88
CA GLU A 113 -21.39 0.21 -14.56
C GLU A 113 -21.63 -0.87 -13.49
N SER A 114 -22.80 -1.51 -13.53
CA SER A 114 -23.08 -2.66 -12.67
C SER A 114 -22.15 -3.84 -13.00
N PRO A 115 -21.99 -4.84 -12.11
CA PRO A 115 -21.18 -6.01 -12.42
C PRO A 115 -21.62 -6.69 -13.72
N ASP A 116 -20.69 -7.33 -14.41
CA ASP A 116 -20.99 -8.05 -15.65
C ASP A 116 -22.06 -9.13 -15.42
N SER A 117 -22.06 -9.74 -14.24
CA SER A 117 -23.07 -10.72 -13.81
C SER A 117 -24.47 -10.11 -13.55
N GLN A 118 -24.58 -8.79 -13.53
CA GLN A 118 -25.82 -8.02 -13.36
C GLN A 118 -26.16 -7.21 -14.61
N GLY A 119 -25.62 -7.59 -15.77
CA GLY A 119 -25.99 -7.01 -17.06
C GLY A 119 -25.16 -5.80 -17.51
N ALA A 120 -24.16 -5.36 -16.72
CA ALA A 120 -23.30 -4.22 -17.05
C ALA A 120 -24.08 -2.94 -17.40
N GLU A 121 -25.09 -2.61 -16.59
CA GLU A 121 -25.95 -1.46 -16.80
C GLU A 121 -25.22 -0.15 -16.47
N HIS A 122 -25.36 0.84 -17.34
CA HIS A 122 -24.74 2.16 -17.19
C HIS A 122 -25.73 3.15 -16.55
N PHE A 123 -25.33 3.74 -15.42
CA PHE A 123 -26.13 4.76 -14.74
C PHE A 123 -25.26 5.79 -14.03
N PHE A 124 -25.92 6.80 -13.47
CA PHE A 124 -25.30 7.87 -12.70
C PHE A 124 -25.72 7.76 -11.24
N GLU A 125 -24.84 8.15 -10.32
CA GLU A 125 -25.19 8.18 -8.90
C GLU A 125 -24.51 9.30 -8.11
N LEU A 126 -25.15 9.67 -7.00
CA LEU A 126 -24.58 10.43 -5.90
C LEU A 126 -24.80 9.63 -4.61
N GLN A 127 -23.75 9.02 -4.08
CA GLN A 127 -23.85 8.12 -2.92
C GLN A 127 -22.89 8.50 -1.81
N GLU A 128 -23.29 8.15 -0.58
CA GLU A 128 -22.51 8.32 0.63
C GLU A 128 -21.93 6.98 1.11
N LEU A 129 -20.63 7.00 1.44
CA LEU A 129 -20.01 6.08 2.37
C LEU A 129 -19.89 6.79 3.71
N TYR A 130 -20.54 6.28 4.76
CA TYR A 130 -20.43 6.83 6.12
C TYR A 130 -20.08 5.70 7.10
N GLU A 131 -19.04 5.90 7.90
CA GLU A 131 -18.48 4.89 8.81
C GLU A 131 -18.18 3.54 8.12
N GLY A 132 -17.84 3.57 6.83
CA GLY A 132 -17.55 2.38 6.01
C GLY A 132 -18.78 1.62 5.52
N VAL A 133 -19.99 2.19 5.66
CA VAL A 133 -21.23 1.61 5.15
C VAL A 133 -21.64 2.35 3.88
N TRP A 134 -21.81 1.61 2.78
CA TRP A 134 -22.24 2.15 1.49
C TRP A 134 -23.75 2.43 1.48
N LEU A 135 -24.18 3.44 0.70
CA LEU A 135 -25.57 3.92 0.64
C LEU A 135 -26.09 4.39 2.00
N ALA A 136 -25.20 4.94 2.84
CA ALA A 136 -25.53 5.27 4.22
C ALA A 136 -26.68 6.27 4.32
N GLN A 137 -26.77 7.23 3.40
CA GLN A 137 -27.82 8.24 3.37
C GLN A 137 -29.24 7.67 3.17
N ASN A 138 -29.38 6.37 2.86
CA ASN A 138 -30.65 5.68 2.72
C ASN A 138 -31.01 4.81 3.94
N LEU A 139 -30.08 4.61 4.88
CA LEU A 139 -30.28 3.72 6.02
C LEU A 139 -31.01 4.41 7.18
N PRO A 140 -31.81 3.68 8.00
CA PRO A 140 -32.65 4.30 9.02
C PRO A 140 -31.95 5.23 10.02
N ARG A 141 -30.67 4.99 10.35
CA ARG A 141 -29.92 5.77 11.34
C ARG A 141 -29.20 7.00 10.76
N THR A 142 -28.97 7.01 9.46
CA THR A 142 -28.13 7.96 8.72
C THR A 142 -28.92 8.60 7.57
N LYS A 143 -30.24 8.38 7.53
CA LYS A 143 -31.11 8.82 6.45
C LYS A 143 -31.05 10.34 6.29
N LEU A 144 -30.89 10.79 5.04
CA LEU A 144 -30.98 12.18 4.62
C LEU A 144 -32.19 12.40 3.72
N ALA A 145 -32.80 13.59 3.77
CA ALA A 145 -33.88 13.92 2.83
C ALA A 145 -33.32 14.25 1.43
N PRO A 146 -33.80 13.60 0.36
CA PRO A 146 -33.39 13.93 -1.00
C PRO A 146 -33.94 15.29 -1.44
N GLU A 147 -33.23 15.97 -2.35
CA GLU A 147 -33.59 17.26 -2.92
C GLU A 147 -33.13 17.35 -4.38
N GLY A 148 -33.95 17.97 -5.24
CA GLY A 148 -33.52 18.37 -6.59
C GLY A 148 -33.31 17.23 -7.58
N GLU A 149 -34.06 16.13 -7.45
CA GLU A 149 -33.90 14.94 -8.29
C GLU A 149 -34.29 15.19 -9.76
N PHE A 150 -33.41 14.79 -10.68
CA PHE A 150 -33.68 14.73 -12.11
C PHE A 150 -32.81 13.62 -12.73
N ASN A 151 -33.42 12.78 -13.55
CA ASN A 151 -32.70 11.81 -14.36
C ASN A 151 -33.30 11.83 -15.76
N SER A 152 -32.46 12.04 -16.77
CA SER A 152 -32.88 12.05 -18.18
C SER A 152 -33.31 10.69 -18.71
N GLY A 153 -33.00 9.60 -17.99
CA GLY A 153 -33.16 8.21 -18.44
C GLY A 153 -32.12 7.76 -19.46
N ILE A 154 -31.16 8.62 -19.81
CA ILE A 154 -30.09 8.33 -20.76
C ILE A 154 -28.86 7.89 -19.96
N GLY A 155 -28.39 6.66 -20.20
CA GLY A 155 -27.12 6.16 -19.65
C GLY A 155 -25.91 6.83 -20.30
N TRP A 156 -24.74 6.68 -19.68
CA TRP A 156 -23.48 7.15 -20.26
C TRP A 156 -22.91 6.15 -21.27
N GLU A 157 -22.00 6.61 -22.13
CA GLU A 157 -21.34 5.81 -23.16
C GLU A 157 -19.82 5.90 -23.04
N CYS A 158 -19.14 4.77 -23.25
CA CYS A 158 -17.67 4.71 -23.26
C CYS A 158 -17.10 5.60 -24.37
N GLY A 159 -16.00 6.29 -24.08
CA GLY A 159 -15.30 7.22 -24.97
C GLY A 159 -15.94 8.61 -25.08
N LYS A 160 -17.12 8.85 -24.50
CA LYS A 160 -17.75 10.18 -24.46
C LYS A 160 -17.32 10.95 -23.20
N PRO A 161 -16.98 12.24 -23.32
CA PRO A 161 -16.72 13.09 -22.16
C PRO A 161 -18.02 13.57 -21.52
N TYR A 162 -18.02 13.60 -20.19
CA TYR A 162 -19.11 14.12 -19.36
C TYR A 162 -18.56 15.16 -18.41
N ARG A 163 -19.31 16.25 -18.19
CA ARG A 163 -18.97 17.26 -17.19
C ARG A 163 -19.69 16.91 -15.89
N LEU A 164 -18.93 16.67 -14.83
CA LEU A 164 -19.45 16.41 -13.50
C LEU A 164 -19.30 17.68 -12.66
N ARG A 165 -20.27 17.96 -11.79
CA ARG A 165 -20.24 19.04 -10.80
C ARG A 165 -20.79 18.57 -9.47
N LEU A 166 -20.00 18.70 -8.41
CA LEU A 166 -20.41 18.41 -7.04
C LEU A 166 -20.32 19.69 -6.21
N THR A 167 -21.42 20.07 -5.57
CA THR A 167 -21.53 21.25 -4.72
C THR A 167 -21.87 20.84 -3.29
N LEU A 168 -21.02 21.22 -2.34
CA LEU A 168 -21.20 21.09 -0.90
C LEU A 168 -21.50 22.47 -0.29
N THR A 169 -22.49 22.50 0.59
CA THR A 169 -22.77 23.61 1.49
C THR A 169 -23.05 23.06 2.89
N PRO A 170 -23.02 23.86 3.95
CA PRO A 170 -23.38 23.37 5.29
C PRO A 170 -24.80 22.80 5.41
N GLN A 171 -25.68 23.07 4.44
CA GLN A 171 -27.07 22.62 4.45
C GLN A 171 -27.32 21.39 3.58
N ARG A 172 -26.48 21.14 2.56
CA ARG A 172 -26.74 20.10 1.56
C ARG A 172 -25.52 19.75 0.71
N ILE A 173 -25.60 18.61 0.05
CA ILE A 173 -24.76 18.20 -1.08
C ILE A 173 -25.62 18.03 -2.35
N LEU A 174 -25.09 18.45 -3.51
CA LEU A 174 -25.77 18.39 -4.80
C LEU A 174 -24.79 17.96 -5.89
N GLY A 175 -25.15 16.92 -6.63
CA GLY A 175 -24.40 16.43 -7.78
C GLY A 175 -25.16 16.65 -9.08
N GLU A 176 -24.45 17.05 -10.13
CA GLU A 176 -24.98 17.32 -11.47
C GLU A 176 -24.03 16.74 -12.55
N ILE A 177 -24.60 16.08 -13.56
CA ILE A 177 -23.83 15.54 -14.69
C ILE A 177 -24.44 16.07 -15.99
N PHE A 178 -23.56 16.54 -16.88
CA PHE A 178 -23.91 17.11 -18.16
C PHE A 178 -23.21 16.35 -19.30
N ASP A 179 -23.85 16.30 -20.47
CA ASP A 179 -23.17 15.88 -21.70
C ASP A 179 -22.19 16.95 -22.20
N SER A 180 -21.45 16.64 -23.27
CA SER A 180 -20.49 17.56 -23.89
C SER A 180 -21.11 18.82 -24.49
N GLY A 181 -22.43 18.83 -24.74
CA GLY A 181 -23.18 19.99 -25.19
C GLY A 181 -23.72 20.85 -24.04
N GLY A 182 -23.48 20.47 -22.79
CA GLY A 182 -23.97 21.17 -21.60
C GLY A 182 -25.41 20.82 -21.22
N ARG A 183 -26.02 19.80 -21.81
CA ARG A 183 -27.36 19.32 -21.41
C ARG A 183 -27.25 18.57 -20.09
N LEU A 184 -28.09 18.94 -19.12
CA LEU A 184 -28.22 18.21 -17.86
C LEU A 184 -28.77 16.79 -18.10
N LEU A 185 -28.06 15.77 -17.62
CA LEU A 185 -28.43 14.35 -17.70
C LEU A 185 -28.87 13.78 -16.36
N PHE A 186 -28.25 14.23 -15.27
CA PHE A 186 -28.51 13.75 -13.92
C PHE A 186 -28.35 14.90 -12.91
N ARG A 187 -29.24 14.96 -11.93
CA ARG A 187 -29.15 15.80 -10.74
C ARG A 187 -29.71 15.03 -9.55
N GLN A 188 -28.96 15.01 -8.46
CA GLN A 188 -29.41 14.44 -7.19
C GLN A 188 -28.80 15.27 -6.06
N GLY A 189 -29.55 15.52 -5.00
CA GLY A 189 -29.04 16.18 -3.81
C GLY A 189 -29.62 15.61 -2.54
N TYR A 190 -28.97 15.92 -1.42
CA TYR A 190 -29.39 15.52 -0.08
C TYR A 190 -29.18 16.67 0.89
N ARG A 191 -30.18 16.92 1.74
CA ARG A 191 -30.06 17.89 2.84
C ARG A 191 -29.36 17.24 4.03
N PHE A 192 -28.50 17.99 4.72
CA PHE A 192 -27.88 17.55 5.97
C PHE A 192 -28.82 17.76 7.16
N ASP A 193 -29.99 17.13 7.11
CA ASP A 193 -30.99 17.14 8.19
C ASP A 193 -30.77 16.04 9.24
N ASN A 194 -29.71 15.25 9.08
CA ASN A 194 -29.19 14.30 10.06
C ASN A 194 -27.70 14.59 10.32
N PRO A 195 -27.25 14.71 11.59
CA PRO A 195 -25.84 14.97 11.89
C PRO A 195 -24.91 13.78 11.59
N ARG A 196 -25.45 12.57 11.36
CA ARG A 196 -24.68 11.38 11.00
C ARG A 196 -24.52 11.27 9.49
N SER A 197 -23.72 12.18 8.95
CA SER A 197 -23.40 12.26 7.52
C SER A 197 -22.04 12.93 7.31
N VAL A 198 -21.42 12.64 6.19
CA VAL A 198 -20.22 13.33 5.70
C VAL A 198 -20.62 14.71 5.20
N SER A 199 -20.31 15.74 5.98
CA SER A 199 -20.70 17.14 5.73
C SER A 199 -19.51 18.08 5.48
N LEU A 200 -18.30 17.52 5.44
CA LEU A 200 -17.05 18.19 5.14
C LEU A 200 -16.08 17.22 4.47
N GLY A 201 -15.04 17.73 3.82
CA GLY A 201 -14.03 16.89 3.19
C GLY A 201 -13.15 17.68 2.23
N ARG A 202 -12.24 16.97 1.58
CA ARG A 202 -11.37 17.48 0.53
C ARG A 202 -11.95 17.14 -0.86
N PRO A 203 -11.79 18.00 -1.86
CA PRO A 203 -12.11 17.63 -3.24
C PRO A 203 -11.17 16.54 -3.75
N ALA A 204 -11.73 15.58 -4.48
CA ALA A 204 -11.01 14.43 -4.99
C ALA A 204 -11.56 13.93 -6.33
N LEU A 205 -10.75 13.15 -7.02
CA LEU A 205 -11.18 12.27 -8.10
C LEU A 205 -11.24 10.84 -7.55
N ASP A 206 -12.21 10.04 -8.01
CA ASP A 206 -12.29 8.61 -7.69
C ASP A 206 -12.39 7.75 -8.95
N ASN A 207 -11.72 6.59 -8.92
CA ASN A 207 -11.82 5.58 -9.97
C ASN A 207 -11.71 4.18 -9.37
N GLY A 208 -12.41 3.21 -9.92
CA GLY A 208 -12.22 1.80 -9.64
C GLY A 208 -12.94 0.93 -10.66
N GLY A 209 -12.23 -0.04 -11.25
CA GLY A 209 -12.80 -0.96 -12.24
C GLY A 209 -12.94 -0.39 -13.65
N PHE A 210 -12.69 0.90 -13.84
CA PHE A 210 -12.60 1.55 -15.14
C PHE A 210 -11.16 1.93 -15.50
N ILE A 211 -10.94 2.13 -16.79
CA ILE A 211 -9.88 2.97 -17.35
C ILE A 211 -10.50 4.34 -17.57
N ALA A 212 -10.22 5.31 -16.70
CA ALA A 212 -10.83 6.63 -16.70
C ALA A 212 -9.79 7.74 -16.91
N ALA A 213 -10.17 8.76 -17.66
CA ALA A 213 -9.36 9.95 -17.91
C ALA A 213 -10.12 11.21 -17.45
N PHE A 214 -9.42 12.05 -16.69
CA PHE A 214 -9.91 13.30 -16.13
C PHE A 214 -9.19 14.49 -16.76
N ASP A 215 -9.93 15.59 -16.93
CA ASP A 215 -9.44 16.84 -17.50
C ASP A 215 -10.28 18.04 -17.01
N ASP A 216 -9.77 19.26 -17.17
CA ASP A 216 -10.38 20.55 -16.79
C ASP A 216 -11.01 20.54 -15.38
N VAL A 217 -10.22 20.13 -14.39
CA VAL A 217 -10.64 20.10 -12.98
C VAL A 217 -10.66 21.52 -12.44
N LYS A 218 -11.80 21.98 -11.94
CA LYS A 218 -11.99 23.30 -11.33
C LYS A 218 -12.56 23.17 -9.94
N VAL A 219 -12.00 23.89 -8.98
CA VAL A 219 -12.48 23.92 -7.60
C VAL A 219 -12.60 25.35 -7.09
N GLU A 220 -13.70 25.61 -6.40
CA GLU A 220 -13.91 26.76 -5.51
C GLU A 220 -14.24 26.20 -4.13
N ALA A 221 -13.53 26.63 -3.08
CA ALA A 221 -13.66 26.08 -1.74
C ALA A 221 -13.58 27.19 -0.67
N GLU A 222 -14.38 27.06 0.39
CA GLU A 222 -14.48 28.03 1.48
C GLU A 222 -14.75 27.30 2.80
N GLU A 223 -14.69 28.02 3.92
CA GLU A 223 -14.91 27.46 5.27
C GLU A 223 -13.95 26.29 5.57
N VAL A 224 -12.64 26.58 5.52
CA VAL A 224 -11.57 25.66 5.92
C VAL A 224 -11.83 25.15 7.35
N VAL A 225 -11.71 23.84 7.50
CA VAL A 225 -11.81 23.13 8.78
C VAL A 225 -10.46 22.53 9.11
N GLU A 226 -9.88 22.98 10.22
CA GLU A 226 -8.72 22.30 10.80
C GLU A 226 -9.15 20.93 11.34
N MET A 227 -8.63 19.88 10.71
CA MET A 227 -8.76 18.52 11.22
C MET A 227 -7.73 18.35 12.35
N LYS A 228 -8.20 18.19 13.59
CA LYS A 228 -7.35 17.66 14.64
C LYS A 228 -7.23 16.16 14.41
N GLU A 229 -6.03 15.69 14.10
CA GLU A 229 -5.76 14.26 14.25
C GLU A 229 -6.06 13.90 15.72
N GLU A 230 -6.96 12.94 15.95
CA GLU A 230 -7.07 12.34 17.27
C GLU A 230 -5.75 11.64 17.55
N GLU A 231 -4.86 12.31 18.27
CA GLU A 231 -3.68 11.67 18.83
C GLU A 231 -4.17 10.59 19.79
N ARG A 232 -4.14 9.33 19.33
CA ARG A 232 -4.34 8.19 20.22
C ARG A 232 -3.25 8.28 21.27
N GLU A 233 -3.64 8.52 22.52
CA GLU A 233 -2.69 8.55 23.64
C GLU A 233 -2.09 7.15 23.79
N ILE A 234 -0.86 6.97 23.31
CA ILE A 234 -0.16 5.69 23.39
C ILE A 234 0.31 5.52 24.83
N PRO A 235 -0.13 4.47 25.55
CA PRO A 235 0.31 4.25 26.92
C PRO A 235 1.82 4.14 26.99
N ARG A 236 2.43 4.64 28.05
CA ARG A 236 3.88 4.49 28.25
C ARG A 236 4.26 3.01 28.34
N TYR A 237 5.38 2.63 27.73
CA TYR A 237 6.00 1.32 27.95
C TYR A 237 6.58 1.25 29.38
N THR A 238 5.94 0.48 30.27
CA THR A 238 6.28 0.45 31.71
C THR A 238 7.04 -0.79 32.16
N LYS A 239 7.12 -1.82 31.32
CA LYS A 239 7.76 -3.09 31.68
C LYS A 239 9.27 -3.04 31.49
N CYS A 240 9.97 -3.89 32.22
CA CYS A 240 11.36 -4.26 31.96
C CYS A 240 11.35 -5.78 31.73
N ALA A 241 11.58 -6.23 30.50
CA ALA A 241 11.32 -7.63 30.14
C ALA A 241 12.33 -8.60 30.77
N TYR A 242 13.62 -8.25 30.78
CA TYR A 242 14.66 -9.03 31.42
C TYR A 242 15.72 -8.13 32.06
N GLU A 243 15.75 -8.08 33.39
CA GLU A 243 16.67 -7.21 34.15
C GLU A 243 18.14 -7.66 34.12
N GLY A 244 18.41 -8.92 33.81
CA GLY A 244 19.77 -9.48 33.80
C GLY A 244 20.67 -8.88 32.72
N ILE A 245 20.09 -8.25 31.70
CA ILE A 245 20.81 -7.53 30.66
C ILE A 245 20.37 -6.06 30.70
N LYS A 246 21.33 -5.14 30.73
CA LYS A 246 21.08 -3.69 30.75
C LYS A 246 21.73 -3.02 29.54
N GLY A 247 20.95 -2.25 28.79
CA GLY A 247 21.38 -1.43 27.67
C GLY A 247 20.97 0.04 27.82
N LYS A 248 21.13 0.82 26.76
CA LYS A 248 20.75 2.24 26.73
C LYS A 248 19.23 2.39 26.79
N ARG A 249 18.76 3.45 27.44
CA ARG A 249 17.33 3.82 27.49
C ARG A 249 17.01 4.76 26.34
N THR A 250 16.73 4.21 25.17
CA THR A 250 16.42 5.01 23.97
C THR A 250 14.94 5.41 23.88
N GLY A 251 14.06 4.74 24.65
CA GLY A 251 12.61 4.85 24.50
C GLY A 251 12.04 3.94 23.41
N PHE A 252 12.89 3.16 22.72
CA PHE A 252 12.50 2.25 21.63
C PHE A 252 13.21 0.90 21.77
N PHE A 253 12.64 -0.15 21.18
CA PHE A 253 13.36 -1.40 21.00
C PHE A 253 14.56 -1.18 20.06
N HIS A 254 15.73 -1.69 20.44
CA HIS A 254 16.96 -1.55 19.65
C HIS A 254 17.92 -2.71 19.94
N LEU A 255 18.97 -2.83 19.13
CA LEU A 255 19.99 -3.86 19.29
C LEU A 255 21.23 -3.34 20.02
N GLU A 256 21.77 -4.16 20.92
CA GLU A 256 23.11 -3.99 21.47
C GLU A 256 23.84 -5.33 21.48
N GLU A 257 25.10 -5.32 21.07
CA GLU A 257 26.00 -6.46 21.28
C GLU A 257 26.58 -6.40 22.70
N LYS A 258 26.48 -7.50 23.43
CA LYS A 258 27.04 -7.67 24.78
C LYS A 258 27.67 -9.03 24.91
N ASP A 259 28.93 -9.07 25.32
CA ASP A 259 29.69 -10.30 25.55
C ASP A 259 29.66 -11.27 24.36
N GLY A 260 29.79 -10.72 23.14
CA GLY A 260 29.77 -11.49 21.89
C GLY A 260 28.39 -12.03 21.48
N ARG A 261 27.31 -11.55 22.11
CA ARG A 261 25.93 -11.93 21.79
C ARG A 261 25.09 -10.69 21.48
N TRP A 262 24.27 -10.78 20.46
CA TRP A 262 23.27 -9.76 20.15
C TRP A 262 22.07 -9.89 21.08
N TRP A 263 21.66 -8.76 21.65
CA TRP A 263 20.45 -8.63 22.45
C TRP A 263 19.55 -7.56 21.86
N VAL A 264 18.25 -7.80 21.86
CA VAL A 264 17.29 -6.70 21.81
C VAL A 264 17.22 -6.10 23.21
N ILE A 265 17.22 -4.77 23.26
CA ILE A 265 17.02 -3.97 24.45
C ILE A 265 15.67 -3.26 24.32
N ASP A 266 14.84 -3.37 25.35
CA ASP A 266 13.52 -2.74 25.42
C ASP A 266 13.63 -1.21 25.64
N PRO A 267 12.53 -0.45 25.48
CA PRO A 267 12.49 1.00 25.69
C PRO A 267 13.05 1.49 27.04
N ASN A 268 13.00 0.65 28.09
CA ASN A 268 13.45 0.96 29.44
C ASN A 268 14.90 0.53 29.72
N GLY A 269 15.61 0.04 28.70
CA GLY A 269 17.02 -0.33 28.77
C GLY A 269 17.26 -1.72 29.34
N CYS A 270 16.27 -2.61 29.29
CA CYS A 270 16.40 -3.99 29.75
C CYS A 270 16.52 -4.95 28.57
N GLY A 271 17.13 -6.11 28.77
CA GLY A 271 17.14 -7.16 27.75
C GLY A 271 15.72 -7.58 27.38
N PHE A 272 15.54 -7.97 26.13
CA PHE A 272 14.27 -8.44 25.59
C PHE A 272 14.53 -9.68 24.73
N PHE A 273 13.94 -10.80 25.13
CA PHE A 273 13.87 -11.99 24.30
C PHE A 273 12.45 -12.10 23.76
N ALA A 274 12.28 -12.02 22.43
CA ALA A 274 10.97 -11.96 21.80
C ALA A 274 10.30 -13.33 21.78
N ILE A 275 9.23 -13.49 22.56
CA ILE A 275 8.42 -14.71 22.61
C ILE A 275 6.99 -14.31 22.30
N GLY A 276 6.46 -14.83 21.21
CA GLY A 276 5.10 -14.53 20.75
C GLY A 276 4.51 -15.66 19.92
N THR A 277 3.24 -15.51 19.57
CA THR A 277 2.57 -16.32 18.56
C THR A 277 2.00 -15.42 17.47
N ASP A 278 2.00 -15.94 16.24
CA ASP A 278 1.45 -15.27 15.06
C ASP A 278 -0.08 -15.47 14.99
N HIS A 279 -0.76 -14.66 14.19
CA HIS A 279 -2.17 -14.75 13.82
C HIS A 279 -3.19 -14.69 14.98
N ILE A 280 -2.90 -13.92 16.04
CA ILE A 280 -3.83 -13.69 17.15
C ILE A 280 -4.91 -12.69 16.72
N ARG A 281 -5.96 -13.18 16.05
CA ARG A 281 -7.04 -12.34 15.51
C ARG A 281 -8.42 -12.76 15.98
N PHE A 282 -9.25 -11.80 16.36
CA PHE A 282 -10.65 -12.04 16.68
C PHE A 282 -11.43 -12.67 15.52
N THR A 283 -11.07 -12.30 14.29
CA THR A 283 -11.68 -12.79 13.05
C THR A 283 -11.12 -14.15 12.60
N GLY A 284 -9.94 -14.55 13.05
CA GLY A 284 -9.28 -15.77 12.56
C GLY A 284 -8.98 -15.74 11.06
N HIS A 285 -9.15 -16.89 10.38
CA HIS A 285 -8.99 -17.03 8.93
C HIS A 285 -10.32 -17.31 8.24
N TRP A 286 -10.50 -16.73 7.05
CA TRP A 286 -11.65 -16.99 6.18
C TRP A 286 -11.59 -18.41 5.63
N CYS A 287 -12.73 -19.10 5.60
CA CYS A 287 -12.86 -20.38 4.92
C CYS A 287 -13.70 -20.21 3.65
N GLU A 288 -13.05 -20.29 2.49
CA GLU A 288 -13.73 -20.14 1.18
C GLU A 288 -14.86 -21.14 1.00
N LYS A 289 -14.66 -22.40 1.40
CA LYS A 289 -15.67 -23.46 1.27
C LYS A 289 -16.93 -23.16 2.09
N LEU A 290 -16.79 -22.50 3.23
CA LEU A 290 -17.89 -22.17 4.12
C LEU A 290 -18.50 -20.79 3.83
N GLY A 291 -17.76 -19.88 3.18
CA GLY A 291 -18.20 -18.51 2.94
C GLY A 291 -18.25 -17.65 4.22
N TYR A 292 -17.54 -18.06 5.28
CA TYR A 292 -17.35 -17.29 6.51
C TYR A 292 -16.09 -17.75 7.27
N ALA A 293 -15.72 -17.06 8.35
CA ALA A 293 -14.64 -17.45 9.26
C ALA A 293 -15.21 -18.18 10.51
N PRO A 294 -15.02 -19.51 10.66
CA PRO A 294 -15.59 -20.26 11.79
C PRO A 294 -15.12 -19.76 13.16
N TYR A 295 -13.84 -19.41 13.29
CA TYR A 295 -13.29 -18.89 14.54
C TYR A 295 -13.94 -17.56 14.95
N HIS A 296 -14.20 -16.67 13.98
CA HIS A 296 -14.91 -15.41 14.24
C HIS A 296 -16.30 -15.65 14.82
N LYS A 297 -17.06 -16.58 14.21
CA LYS A 297 -18.39 -16.94 14.69
C LYS A 297 -18.34 -17.48 16.13
N ASN A 298 -17.41 -18.39 16.41
CA ASN A 298 -17.23 -18.93 17.76
C ASN A 298 -16.85 -17.84 18.78
N ASN A 299 -16.02 -16.86 18.38
CA ASN A 299 -15.66 -15.75 19.24
C ASN A 299 -16.83 -14.80 19.50
N LEU A 300 -17.65 -14.50 18.48
CA LEU A 300 -18.88 -13.73 18.65
C LEU A 300 -19.85 -14.44 19.60
N GLU A 301 -20.03 -15.76 19.46
CA GLU A 301 -20.89 -16.56 20.34
C GLU A 301 -20.38 -16.60 21.79
N LYS A 302 -19.06 -16.77 21.98
CA LYS A 302 -18.45 -16.91 23.31
C LYS A 302 -18.28 -15.57 24.04
N TYR A 303 -17.78 -14.54 23.36
CA TYR A 303 -17.37 -13.28 23.99
C TYR A 303 -18.32 -12.13 23.67
N GLY A 304 -19.14 -12.23 22.62
CA GLY A 304 -20.03 -11.16 22.14
C GLY A 304 -19.34 -9.99 21.45
N THR A 305 -18.13 -9.62 21.87
CA THR A 305 -17.37 -8.45 21.40
C THR A 305 -15.88 -8.75 21.30
N GLU A 306 -15.17 -8.05 20.42
CA GLU A 306 -13.73 -8.19 20.26
C GLU A 306 -12.98 -7.74 21.52
N GLU A 307 -13.46 -6.72 22.23
CA GLU A 307 -12.82 -6.17 23.43
C GLU A 307 -12.80 -7.19 24.57
N ARG A 308 -13.90 -7.94 24.77
CA ARG A 308 -13.94 -9.01 25.79
C ARG A 308 -13.03 -10.17 25.42
N TRP A 309 -13.00 -10.56 24.15
CA TRP A 309 -12.06 -11.56 23.65
C TRP A 309 -10.61 -11.12 23.86
N ALA A 310 -10.30 -9.86 23.54
CA ALA A 310 -8.95 -9.31 23.63
C ALA A 310 -8.45 -9.33 25.09
N LYS A 311 -9.29 -8.89 26.04
CA LYS A 311 -8.97 -8.94 27.47
C LYS A 311 -8.59 -10.35 27.93
N GLU A 312 -9.46 -11.33 27.70
CA GLU A 312 -9.19 -12.72 28.10
C GLU A 312 -8.00 -13.34 27.36
N THR A 313 -7.80 -12.98 26.08
CA THR A 313 -6.70 -13.49 25.27
C THR A 313 -5.36 -12.96 25.78
N VAL A 314 -5.26 -11.67 26.09
CA VAL A 314 -4.07 -11.06 26.67
C VAL A 314 -3.73 -11.70 28.03
N GLU A 315 -4.73 -11.89 28.90
CA GLU A 315 -4.52 -12.55 30.19
C GLU A 315 -3.87 -13.93 30.03
N ARG A 316 -4.35 -14.75 29.09
CA ARG A 316 -3.75 -16.07 28.80
C ARG A 316 -2.35 -15.97 28.23
N LEU A 317 -2.11 -15.07 27.28
CA LEU A 317 -0.80 -14.91 26.66
C LEU A 317 0.26 -14.50 27.68
N LEU A 318 -0.09 -13.58 28.59
CA LEU A 318 0.80 -13.16 29.66
C LEU A 318 1.05 -14.28 30.68
N ASP A 319 0.01 -15.04 31.06
CA ASP A 319 0.13 -16.19 31.96
C ASP A 319 1.04 -17.29 31.37
N TRP A 320 1.00 -17.48 30.05
CA TRP A 320 1.88 -18.40 29.32
C TRP A 320 3.31 -17.86 29.11
N GLY A 321 3.59 -16.63 29.53
CA GLY A 321 4.92 -16.02 29.44
C GLY A 321 5.24 -15.36 28.10
N PHE A 322 4.25 -15.16 27.22
CA PHE A 322 4.46 -14.38 26.00
C PHE A 322 4.63 -12.90 26.31
N ASN A 323 5.49 -12.22 25.53
CA ASN A 323 5.75 -10.79 25.66
C ASN A 323 5.60 -10.02 24.33
N LEU A 324 5.31 -10.73 23.23
CA LEU A 324 5.17 -10.17 21.89
C LEU A 324 3.88 -10.66 21.21
N LEU A 325 3.14 -9.73 20.62
CA LEU A 325 2.16 -10.00 19.57
C LEU A 325 2.91 -10.13 18.24
N GLY A 326 2.96 -11.36 17.72
CA GLY A 326 3.66 -11.68 16.48
C GLY A 326 2.94 -11.17 15.22
N ALA A 327 3.25 -11.82 14.11
CA ALA A 327 2.74 -11.47 12.80
C ALA A 327 1.21 -11.54 12.72
N GLY A 328 0.56 -10.45 12.30
CA GLY A 328 -0.86 -10.44 11.97
C GLY A 328 -1.82 -10.60 13.16
N HIS A 329 -1.70 -9.74 14.18
CA HIS A 329 -2.57 -9.69 15.35
C HIS A 329 -3.71 -8.64 15.22
N SER A 330 -4.77 -8.79 16.02
CA SER A 330 -5.82 -7.78 16.22
C SER A 330 -5.31 -6.56 16.98
N GLU A 331 -5.62 -5.34 16.53
CA GLU A 331 -5.20 -4.10 17.20
C GLU A 331 -5.72 -3.98 18.65
N SER A 332 -6.87 -4.59 18.92
CA SER A 332 -7.52 -4.64 20.24
C SER A 332 -6.66 -5.28 21.34
N LEU A 333 -5.62 -6.04 20.96
CA LEU A 333 -4.67 -6.67 21.90
C LEU A 333 -3.51 -5.74 22.31
N ARG A 334 -3.27 -4.66 21.57
CA ARG A 334 -2.11 -3.78 21.79
C ARG A 334 -2.21 -3.07 23.14
N TYR A 335 -1.06 -2.57 23.61
CA TYR A 335 -0.93 -1.77 24.82
C TYR A 335 -1.41 -2.43 26.11
N SER A 336 -1.56 -3.75 26.10
CA SER A 336 -2.02 -4.55 27.24
C SER A 336 -0.89 -5.42 27.79
N GLY A 337 0.35 -4.92 27.75
CA GLY A 337 1.52 -5.59 28.32
C GLY A 337 2.29 -6.50 27.37
N LEU A 338 1.95 -6.51 26.08
CA LEU A 338 2.66 -7.21 25.01
C LEU A 338 3.20 -6.17 24.01
N ALA A 339 4.47 -6.27 23.64
CA ALA A 339 5.01 -5.54 22.48
C ALA A 339 4.35 -6.04 21.19
N HIS A 340 4.49 -5.34 20.07
CA HIS A 340 3.80 -5.75 18.84
C HIS A 340 4.62 -5.49 17.57
N THR A 341 4.30 -6.18 16.48
CA THR A 341 4.95 -6.00 15.16
C THR A 341 3.97 -5.53 14.09
N LEU A 342 4.44 -4.79 13.08
CA LEU A 342 3.63 -4.36 11.94
C LEU A 342 4.16 -4.93 10.62
N PHE A 343 3.28 -5.10 9.63
CA PHE A 343 3.63 -5.51 8.26
C PHE A 343 3.45 -4.37 7.28
N LEU A 344 4.44 -4.16 6.43
CA LEU A 344 4.36 -3.21 5.32
C LEU A 344 3.82 -3.89 4.05
N SER A 345 4.25 -5.13 3.82
CA SER A 345 3.91 -5.95 2.64
C SER A 345 4.35 -5.31 1.32
N PHE A 346 5.57 -4.75 1.28
CA PHE A 346 6.05 -3.98 0.12
C PHE A 346 6.11 -4.81 -1.15
N GLY A 347 6.77 -5.96 -1.10
CA GLY A 347 7.01 -6.82 -2.24
C GLY A 347 5.80 -7.65 -2.63
N SER A 348 5.14 -8.30 -1.66
CA SER A 348 3.96 -9.13 -1.90
C SER A 348 2.75 -8.32 -2.36
N GLY A 349 2.64 -7.06 -1.91
CA GLY A 349 1.66 -6.08 -2.35
C GLY A 349 1.97 -5.56 -3.76
N PHE A 350 3.20 -5.12 -4.01
CA PHE A 350 3.59 -4.60 -5.32
C PHE A 350 3.61 -5.66 -6.42
N ALA A 351 3.95 -6.91 -6.10
CA ALA A 351 3.90 -8.02 -7.07
C ALA A 351 2.49 -8.33 -7.61
N SER A 352 1.43 -7.78 -7.00
CA SER A 352 0.08 -7.82 -7.58
C SER A 352 -0.15 -6.77 -8.68
N TYR A 353 0.74 -5.78 -8.80
CA TYR A 353 0.73 -4.75 -9.84
C TYR A 353 1.77 -5.05 -10.92
N GLU A 354 3.01 -5.30 -10.51
CA GLU A 354 4.13 -5.55 -11.40
C GLU A 354 5.16 -6.44 -10.72
N ASP A 355 5.49 -7.58 -11.34
CA ASP A 355 6.29 -8.63 -10.74
C ASP A 355 7.48 -9.05 -11.62
N ILE A 356 8.53 -9.56 -10.99
CA ILE A 356 9.50 -10.43 -11.66
C ILE A 356 9.00 -11.87 -11.58
N VAL A 357 8.60 -12.30 -10.38
CA VAL A 357 8.10 -13.65 -10.13
C VAL A 357 6.58 -13.56 -9.86
N PRO A 358 5.74 -14.22 -10.66
CA PRO A 358 4.30 -14.04 -10.57
C PRO A 358 3.74 -14.61 -9.27
N LYS A 359 2.71 -13.92 -8.75
CA LYS A 359 1.95 -14.35 -7.58
C LYS A 359 0.96 -15.43 -7.97
N VAL A 360 1.27 -16.69 -7.63
CA VAL A 360 0.41 -17.86 -7.91
C VAL A 360 -0.45 -18.22 -6.68
N HIS A 361 0.08 -17.99 -5.48
CA HIS A 361 -0.62 -18.19 -4.21
C HIS A 361 -0.64 -16.86 -3.42
N TRP A 362 -0.11 -16.84 -2.19
CA TRP A 362 -0.12 -15.64 -1.35
C TRP A 362 1.08 -14.70 -1.59
N THR A 363 2.17 -15.16 -2.22
CA THR A 363 3.37 -14.36 -2.49
C THR A 363 3.88 -14.47 -3.94
N GLY A 364 4.62 -13.44 -4.35
CA GLY A 364 5.36 -13.30 -5.60
C GLY A 364 6.69 -12.60 -5.29
N PHE A 365 7.40 -12.14 -6.32
CA PHE A 365 8.55 -11.23 -6.14
C PHE A 365 8.34 -9.96 -6.98
N PRO A 366 8.41 -8.77 -6.36
CA PRO A 366 8.07 -7.51 -7.01
C PRO A 366 9.03 -7.15 -8.15
N ASN A 367 8.55 -6.38 -9.13
CA ASN A 367 9.46 -5.73 -10.06
C ASN A 367 10.17 -4.52 -9.44
N VAL A 368 11.27 -4.79 -8.73
CA VAL A 368 12.12 -3.79 -8.06
C VAL A 368 12.85 -2.83 -8.99
N PHE A 369 12.77 -3.06 -10.30
CA PHE A 369 13.33 -2.18 -11.34
C PHE A 369 12.30 -1.19 -11.89
N SER A 370 11.02 -1.35 -11.52
CA SER A 370 9.98 -0.38 -11.84
C SER A 370 10.14 0.88 -11.00
N PRO A 371 10.09 2.09 -11.59
CA PRO A 371 10.06 3.32 -10.80
C PRO A 371 8.81 3.41 -9.90
N LYS A 372 7.75 2.66 -10.23
CA LYS A 372 6.55 2.56 -9.39
C LYS A 372 6.80 1.83 -8.07
N PHE A 373 7.81 0.96 -7.98
CA PHE A 373 8.11 0.21 -6.75
C PHE A 373 8.58 1.11 -5.61
N GLU A 374 9.47 2.07 -5.90
CA GLU A 374 9.95 3.03 -4.91
C GLU A 374 8.82 3.93 -4.40
N ARG A 375 7.99 4.43 -5.32
CA ARG A 375 6.80 5.21 -4.98
C ARG A 375 5.81 4.40 -4.14
N TYR A 376 5.57 3.13 -4.49
CA TYR A 376 4.72 2.24 -3.71
C TYR A 376 5.23 2.08 -2.27
N CYS A 377 6.54 1.86 -2.11
CA CYS A 377 7.16 1.75 -0.79
C CYS A 377 7.04 3.06 0.00
N ASP A 378 7.28 4.22 -0.63
CA ASP A 378 7.12 5.53 0.03
C ASP A 378 5.69 5.75 0.53
N MET A 379 4.68 5.50 -0.31
CA MET A 379 3.27 5.67 0.05
C MET A 379 2.86 4.76 1.19
N ARG A 380 3.26 3.48 1.12
CA ARG A 380 2.92 2.49 2.14
C ARG A 380 3.63 2.75 3.47
N ALA A 381 4.89 3.17 3.42
CA ALA A 381 5.64 3.59 4.60
C ALA A 381 5.05 4.87 5.22
N ARG A 382 4.64 5.85 4.39
CA ARG A 382 3.96 7.06 4.88
C ARG A 382 2.69 6.71 5.64
N GLU A 383 1.86 5.83 5.08
CA GLU A 383 0.57 5.44 5.66
C GLU A 383 0.72 4.74 7.01
N ILE A 384 1.68 3.83 7.13
CA ILE A 384 1.86 2.97 8.31
C ILE A 384 2.85 3.59 9.29
N CYS A 385 4.08 3.86 8.85
CA CYS A 385 5.17 4.24 9.74
C CYS A 385 4.96 5.63 10.35
N SER A 386 4.38 6.59 9.62
CA SER A 386 4.13 7.94 10.18
C SER A 386 3.23 7.92 11.41
N LYS A 387 2.29 6.96 11.46
CA LYS A 387 1.35 6.76 12.59
C LYS A 387 1.99 6.03 13.77
N ALA A 388 3.01 5.22 13.51
CA ALA A 388 3.65 4.36 14.51
C ALA A 388 5.03 4.86 14.99
N LYS A 389 5.61 5.90 14.35
CA LYS A 389 6.95 6.44 14.64
C LYS A 389 7.26 6.78 16.10
N GLY A 390 6.23 7.05 16.90
CA GLY A 390 6.33 7.40 18.31
C GLY A 390 5.88 6.31 19.27
N ASP A 391 5.56 5.11 18.79
CA ASP A 391 4.98 4.04 19.60
C ASP A 391 6.05 3.20 20.32
N PRO A 392 6.29 3.38 21.63
CA PRO A 392 7.33 2.62 22.33
C PRO A 392 7.01 1.12 22.46
N TRP A 393 5.79 0.67 22.14
CA TRP A 393 5.42 -0.74 22.17
C TRP A 393 5.70 -1.48 20.86
N LEU A 394 6.03 -0.75 19.79
CA LEU A 394 6.33 -1.36 18.50
C LEU A 394 7.73 -1.98 18.55
N PHE A 395 7.77 -3.31 18.45
CA PHE A 395 9.01 -4.06 18.35
C PHE A 395 9.72 -3.81 17.00
N GLY A 396 8.96 -3.70 15.92
CA GLY A 396 9.50 -3.37 14.60
C GLY A 396 8.59 -3.74 13.44
N TYR A 397 9.11 -3.51 12.24
CA TYR A 397 8.42 -3.68 10.97
C TYR A 397 8.93 -4.90 10.20
N PHE A 398 8.02 -5.80 9.83
CA PHE A 398 8.27 -6.76 8.77
C PHE A 398 8.07 -6.09 7.41
N LEU A 399 9.07 -6.25 6.53
CA LEU A 399 8.99 -5.78 5.14
C LEU A 399 7.93 -6.58 4.37
N ASP A 400 7.99 -7.91 4.50
CA ASP A 400 7.13 -8.89 3.84
C ASP A 400 7.16 -10.25 4.58
N ASN A 401 6.47 -11.25 4.04
CA ASN A 401 6.56 -12.65 4.45
C ASN A 401 6.79 -13.53 3.22
N GLU A 402 7.83 -14.36 3.23
CA GLU A 402 8.02 -15.49 2.30
C GLU A 402 7.88 -15.13 0.80
N LEU A 403 8.58 -14.06 0.37
CA LEU A 403 8.66 -13.73 -1.05
C LEU A 403 9.30 -14.87 -1.86
N GLU A 404 9.00 -14.93 -3.15
CA GLU A 404 9.43 -16.00 -4.07
C GLU A 404 10.89 -15.85 -4.53
N TRP A 405 11.83 -15.82 -3.58
CA TRP A 405 13.25 -15.57 -3.81
C TRP A 405 13.94 -16.62 -4.72
N TYR A 406 13.43 -17.85 -4.75
CA TYR A 406 13.93 -18.93 -5.61
C TYR A 406 13.22 -19.02 -6.98
N GLY A 407 12.38 -18.04 -7.31
CA GLY A 407 11.54 -18.07 -8.52
C GLY A 407 10.61 -19.29 -8.56
N LYS A 408 10.00 -19.55 -9.73
CA LYS A 408 9.14 -20.73 -9.92
C LYS A 408 9.92 -21.98 -10.33
N VAL A 409 11.22 -21.84 -10.57
CA VAL A 409 12.13 -22.96 -10.87
C VAL A 409 12.80 -23.53 -9.61
N HIS A 410 12.57 -22.92 -8.43
CA HIS A 410 13.13 -23.35 -7.15
C HIS A 410 14.67 -23.50 -7.15
N ARG A 411 15.35 -22.56 -7.82
CA ARG A 411 16.83 -22.49 -7.90
C ARG A 411 17.34 -21.17 -7.35
N PRO A 412 18.59 -21.08 -6.85
CA PRO A 412 19.15 -19.83 -6.32
C PRO A 412 19.08 -18.66 -7.31
N TRP A 413 19.18 -18.93 -8.61
CA TRP A 413 19.06 -17.96 -9.70
C TRP A 413 17.61 -17.76 -10.21
N GLY A 414 16.58 -18.24 -9.51
CA GLY A 414 15.23 -18.29 -10.06
C GLY A 414 14.64 -16.92 -10.44
N ILE A 415 14.99 -15.84 -9.72
CA ILE A 415 14.61 -14.47 -10.11
C ILE A 415 15.18 -14.09 -11.50
N PHE A 416 16.40 -14.51 -11.82
CA PHE A 416 16.97 -14.33 -13.16
C PHE A 416 16.14 -15.09 -14.21
N THR A 417 15.81 -16.35 -13.94
CA THR A 417 15.01 -17.15 -14.88
C THR A 417 13.63 -16.55 -15.10
N GLU A 418 12.98 -16.03 -14.07
CA GLU A 418 11.68 -15.35 -14.24
C GLU A 418 11.82 -14.01 -14.97
N ALA A 419 12.89 -13.24 -14.75
CA ALA A 419 13.15 -12.01 -15.51
C ALA A 419 13.41 -12.27 -16.99
N VAL A 420 14.04 -13.41 -17.35
CA VAL A 420 14.24 -13.82 -18.75
C VAL A 420 12.91 -14.02 -19.47
N LYS A 421 11.88 -14.55 -18.80
CA LYS A 421 10.55 -14.81 -19.38
C LYS A 421 9.75 -13.53 -19.66
N LYS A 422 10.12 -12.41 -19.06
CA LYS A 422 9.40 -11.14 -19.21
C LYS A 422 9.60 -10.56 -20.62
N PRO A 423 8.60 -9.83 -21.15
CA PRO A 423 8.67 -9.26 -22.48
C PRO A 423 9.70 -8.11 -22.54
N PRO A 424 10.21 -7.74 -23.73
CA PRO A 424 11.35 -6.82 -23.90
C PRO A 424 11.15 -5.42 -23.29
N GLN A 425 9.89 -4.98 -23.17
CA GLN A 425 9.54 -3.69 -22.57
C GLN A 425 9.66 -3.69 -21.03
N HIS A 426 9.64 -4.85 -20.38
CA HIS A 426 9.60 -4.99 -18.93
C HIS A 426 10.92 -4.52 -18.30
N SER A 427 10.86 -3.69 -17.25
CA SER A 427 12.07 -3.05 -16.71
C SER A 427 13.05 -4.03 -16.09
N ALA A 428 12.59 -5.15 -15.51
CA ALA A 428 13.49 -6.21 -15.04
C ALA A 428 14.28 -6.88 -16.18
N LYS A 429 13.64 -7.13 -17.33
CA LYS A 429 14.30 -7.70 -18.52
C LYS A 429 15.35 -6.74 -19.06
N LYS A 430 15.02 -5.44 -19.14
CA LYS A 430 15.96 -4.39 -19.52
C LYS A 430 17.14 -4.29 -18.55
N ALA A 431 16.89 -4.28 -17.24
CA ALA A 431 17.93 -4.24 -16.22
C ALA A 431 18.88 -5.45 -16.31
N LEU A 432 18.34 -6.63 -16.62
CA LEU A 432 19.16 -7.83 -16.86
C LEU A 432 20.06 -7.64 -18.09
N ILE A 433 19.52 -7.17 -19.22
CA ILE A 433 20.32 -6.88 -20.41
C ILE A 433 21.38 -5.80 -20.15
N ASP A 434 21.06 -4.77 -19.39
CA ASP A 434 22.01 -3.72 -19.03
C ASP A 434 23.15 -4.24 -18.15
N LEU A 435 22.86 -5.15 -17.21
CA LEU A 435 23.88 -5.83 -16.43
C LEU A 435 24.85 -6.60 -17.32
N LEU A 436 24.32 -7.33 -18.31
CA LEU A 436 25.13 -8.09 -19.26
C LEU A 436 25.96 -7.18 -20.18
N LYS A 437 25.37 -6.09 -20.71
CA LYS A 437 26.08 -5.11 -21.55
C LYS A 437 27.20 -4.36 -20.82
N ARG A 438 27.06 -4.17 -19.51
CA ARG A 438 28.13 -3.58 -18.68
C ARG A 438 29.30 -4.55 -18.50
N ARG A 439 29.04 -5.85 -18.53
CA ARG A 439 30.02 -6.92 -18.32
C ARG A 439 30.72 -7.33 -19.61
N TYR A 440 29.95 -7.56 -20.67
CA TYR A 440 30.42 -8.00 -21.98
C TYR A 440 30.24 -6.88 -22.99
N ARG A 441 31.33 -6.47 -23.62
CA ARG A 441 31.35 -5.34 -24.57
C ARG A 441 30.76 -5.70 -25.92
N SER A 442 30.74 -6.99 -26.26
CA SER A 442 30.15 -7.53 -27.48
C SER A 442 29.33 -8.80 -27.17
N ILE A 443 28.48 -9.19 -28.13
CA ILE A 443 27.74 -10.46 -28.03
C ILE A 443 28.68 -11.67 -28.15
N ASP A 444 29.79 -11.54 -28.88
CA ASP A 444 30.80 -12.59 -29.01
C ASP A 444 31.48 -12.87 -27.67
N GLU A 445 31.84 -11.82 -26.91
CA GLU A 445 32.39 -11.99 -25.55
C GLU A 445 31.40 -12.71 -24.61
N LEU A 446 30.10 -12.40 -24.72
CA LEU A 446 29.06 -13.08 -23.96
C LEU A 446 28.94 -14.54 -24.39
N ASN A 447 28.89 -14.81 -25.69
CA ASN A 447 28.76 -16.16 -26.24
C ASN A 447 29.94 -17.05 -25.86
N ASP A 448 31.17 -16.53 -25.93
CA ASP A 448 32.37 -17.22 -25.49
C ASP A 448 32.31 -17.54 -23.99
N ALA A 449 31.85 -16.59 -23.17
CA ALA A 449 31.74 -16.78 -21.73
C ALA A 449 30.63 -17.76 -21.35
N TRP A 450 29.49 -17.71 -22.06
CA TRP A 450 28.28 -18.46 -21.74
C TRP A 450 28.21 -19.82 -22.44
N GLU A 451 29.06 -20.06 -23.44
CA GLU A 451 29.01 -21.19 -24.36
C GLU A 451 27.69 -21.22 -25.15
N THR A 452 27.33 -20.06 -25.73
CA THR A 452 26.08 -19.84 -26.48
C THR A 452 26.35 -19.28 -27.88
N ASP A 453 25.30 -19.08 -28.69
CA ASP A 453 25.39 -18.64 -30.09
C ASP A 453 24.41 -17.50 -30.44
N PHE A 454 24.14 -16.61 -29.49
CA PHE A 454 23.25 -15.47 -29.71
C PHE A 454 23.82 -14.49 -30.75
N LYS A 455 22.98 -13.96 -31.63
CA LYS A 455 23.37 -13.06 -32.73
C LYS A 455 23.55 -11.61 -32.28
N SER A 456 22.84 -11.17 -31.25
CA SER A 456 22.96 -9.80 -30.72
C SER A 456 22.32 -9.64 -29.33
N PHE A 457 22.65 -8.54 -28.66
CA PHE A 457 21.94 -8.13 -27.44
C PHE A 457 20.44 -7.85 -27.67
N SER A 458 20.07 -7.40 -28.87
CA SER A 458 18.67 -7.19 -29.24
C SER A 458 17.92 -8.51 -29.35
N GLU A 459 18.57 -9.56 -29.86
CA GLU A 459 17.96 -10.89 -29.93
C GLU A 459 17.67 -11.45 -28.54
N ILE A 460 18.64 -11.41 -27.62
CA ILE A 460 18.43 -11.97 -26.28
C ILE A 460 17.36 -11.19 -25.50
N LEU A 461 17.24 -9.87 -25.73
CA LEU A 461 16.19 -9.03 -25.15
C LEU A 461 14.79 -9.53 -25.55
N GLU A 462 14.61 -9.97 -26.80
CA GLU A 462 13.34 -10.49 -27.33
C GLU A 462 13.06 -11.95 -26.90
N ARG A 463 14.10 -12.77 -26.71
CA ARG A 463 13.93 -14.18 -26.29
C ARG A 463 13.39 -14.27 -24.86
N THR A 464 12.36 -15.08 -24.66
CA THR A 464 11.75 -15.37 -23.35
C THR A 464 12.27 -16.66 -22.69
N ASP A 465 13.19 -17.35 -23.35
CA ASP A 465 13.89 -18.53 -22.82
C ASP A 465 15.34 -18.53 -23.31
N TRP A 466 16.28 -18.59 -22.37
CA TRP A 466 17.72 -18.67 -22.62
C TRP A 466 18.30 -20.03 -22.18
N GLY A 467 17.46 -20.94 -21.69
CA GLY A 467 17.88 -22.16 -21.01
C GLY A 467 18.35 -21.93 -19.58
N GLU A 468 18.55 -23.03 -18.85
CA GLU A 468 19.19 -22.98 -17.53
C GLU A 468 20.67 -22.59 -17.65
N PRO A 469 21.25 -21.91 -16.64
CA PRO A 469 22.69 -21.67 -16.59
C PRO A 469 23.49 -22.98 -16.70
N LYS A 470 24.28 -23.13 -17.76
CA LYS A 470 25.14 -24.32 -18.00
C LYS A 470 26.62 -24.07 -17.71
N SER A 471 27.09 -22.86 -17.96
CA SER A 471 28.46 -22.44 -17.71
C SER A 471 28.57 -21.70 -16.38
N VAL A 472 29.76 -21.78 -15.77
CA VAL A 472 30.06 -21.08 -14.51
C VAL A 472 29.86 -19.56 -14.64
N ASN A 473 30.15 -18.99 -15.80
CA ASN A 473 29.93 -17.57 -16.05
C ASN A 473 28.44 -17.21 -16.13
N MET A 474 27.62 -18.03 -16.80
CA MET A 474 26.18 -17.77 -16.85
C MET A 474 25.54 -17.91 -15.47
N GLU A 475 25.95 -18.90 -14.66
CA GLU A 475 25.46 -19.06 -13.29
C GLU A 475 25.87 -17.86 -12.41
N ARG A 476 27.13 -17.43 -12.49
CA ARG A 476 27.61 -16.21 -11.80
C ARG A 476 26.79 -14.99 -12.20
N ASP A 477 26.58 -14.77 -13.49
CA ASP A 477 25.83 -13.60 -13.99
C ASP A 477 24.36 -13.64 -13.56
N ALA A 478 23.77 -14.84 -13.52
CA ALA A 478 22.43 -15.05 -13.02
C ALA A 478 22.33 -14.72 -11.51
N MET A 479 23.30 -15.19 -10.72
CA MET A 479 23.38 -14.88 -9.28
C MET A 479 23.66 -13.40 -9.01
N ASP A 480 24.45 -12.73 -9.85
CA ASP A 480 24.68 -11.28 -9.76
C ASP A 480 23.41 -10.48 -10.06
N PHE A 481 22.54 -10.96 -10.96
CA PHE A 481 21.23 -10.36 -11.16
C PHE A 481 20.32 -10.55 -9.94
N VAL A 482 20.35 -11.73 -9.29
CA VAL A 482 19.66 -11.94 -8.00
C VAL A 482 20.20 -10.99 -6.93
N ALA A 483 21.52 -10.79 -6.86
CA ALA A 483 22.14 -9.84 -5.95
C ALA A 483 21.68 -8.40 -6.20
N LEU A 484 21.60 -7.99 -7.47
CA LEU A 484 21.10 -6.67 -7.86
C LEU A 484 19.63 -6.49 -7.46
N ALA A 485 18.78 -7.49 -7.72
CA ALA A 485 17.37 -7.45 -7.35
C ALA A 485 17.19 -7.39 -5.82
N ALA A 486 17.94 -8.19 -5.07
CA ALA A 486 17.90 -8.20 -3.61
C ALA A 486 18.36 -6.86 -3.02
N ASP A 487 19.47 -6.31 -3.50
CA ASP A 487 19.98 -5.02 -3.03
C ASP A 487 18.99 -3.89 -3.27
N ARG A 488 18.36 -3.84 -4.45
CA ARG A 488 17.29 -2.87 -4.75
C ARG A 488 16.06 -3.04 -3.86
N TYR A 489 15.59 -4.27 -3.65
CA TYR A 489 14.44 -4.53 -2.77
C TYR A 489 14.69 -3.97 -1.37
N PHE A 490 15.78 -4.38 -0.73
CA PHE A 490 16.06 -4.02 0.65
C PHE A 490 16.44 -2.54 0.80
N SER A 491 17.24 -1.97 -0.11
CA SER A 491 17.61 -0.55 -0.04
C SER A 491 16.38 0.37 -0.13
N ILE A 492 15.50 0.12 -1.10
CA ILE A 492 14.29 0.93 -1.31
C ILE A 492 13.33 0.76 -0.13
N ALA A 493 13.05 -0.48 0.27
CA ALA A 493 12.09 -0.77 1.35
C ALA A 493 12.53 -0.16 2.69
N THR A 494 13.82 -0.30 3.04
CA THR A 494 14.35 0.22 4.31
C THR A 494 14.49 1.74 4.30
N ALA A 495 14.90 2.34 3.18
CA ALA A 495 14.93 3.80 3.03
C ALA A 495 13.53 4.42 3.19
N ALA A 496 12.50 3.78 2.63
CA ALA A 496 11.11 4.23 2.78
C ALA A 496 10.67 4.22 4.25
N ILE A 497 10.95 3.16 5.01
CA ILE A 497 10.67 3.13 6.46
C ILE A 497 11.42 4.25 7.17
N ARG A 498 12.74 4.34 6.97
CA ARG A 498 13.60 5.31 7.67
C ARG A 498 13.22 6.77 7.41
N LYS A 499 12.63 7.07 6.25
CA LYS A 499 12.12 8.40 5.91
C LYS A 499 10.98 8.85 6.85
N TYR A 500 10.12 7.93 7.28
CA TYR A 500 8.94 8.24 8.10
C TYR A 500 9.09 7.80 9.56
N ASP A 501 10.00 6.86 9.84
CA ASP A 501 10.28 6.31 11.15
C ASP A 501 11.77 5.94 11.29
N PRO A 502 12.58 6.83 11.89
CA PRO A 502 14.00 6.59 12.07
C PRO A 502 14.33 5.69 13.26
N ASN A 503 13.35 5.36 14.12
CA ASN A 503 13.61 4.77 15.45
C ASN A 503 13.38 3.26 15.50
N HIS A 504 12.30 2.76 14.88
CA HIS A 504 11.90 1.36 15.05
C HIS A 504 12.70 0.38 14.23
N MET A 505 12.88 -0.84 14.75
CA MET A 505 13.65 -1.88 14.07
C MET A 505 12.98 -2.38 12.78
N ILE A 506 13.80 -2.74 11.80
CA ILE A 506 13.43 -3.38 10.55
C ILE A 506 13.76 -4.88 10.67
N LEU A 507 12.72 -5.71 10.57
CA LEU A 507 12.75 -7.14 10.89
C LEU A 507 12.94 -8.05 9.67
N GLY A 508 13.27 -7.49 8.52
CA GLY A 508 13.43 -8.22 7.27
C GLY A 508 12.10 -8.76 6.71
N CYS A 509 12.19 -9.83 5.91
CA CYS A 509 11.07 -10.33 5.10
C CYS A 509 10.69 -11.80 5.34
N ARG A 510 11.05 -12.36 6.51
CA ARG A 510 10.68 -13.72 6.96
C ARG A 510 10.87 -14.77 5.86
N PHE A 511 12.13 -15.12 5.58
CA PHE A 511 12.45 -16.11 4.54
C PHE A 511 11.81 -17.47 4.84
N ALA A 512 11.25 -18.15 3.84
CA ALA A 512 10.62 -19.46 3.98
C ALA A 512 11.69 -20.57 4.09
N GLY A 513 12.17 -20.83 5.31
CA GLY A 513 13.25 -21.77 5.60
C GLY A 513 14.64 -21.27 5.18
N ASN A 514 14.81 -20.90 3.91
CA ASN A 514 16.07 -20.40 3.36
C ASN A 514 15.84 -19.31 2.29
N ALA A 515 16.92 -18.70 1.82
CA ALA A 515 16.96 -17.77 0.70
C ALA A 515 18.28 -17.94 -0.10
N PRO A 516 18.34 -17.51 -1.36
CA PRO A 516 19.59 -17.42 -2.09
C PRO A 516 20.59 -16.55 -1.33
N GLU A 517 21.87 -16.91 -1.38
CA GLU A 517 22.95 -16.21 -0.64
C GLU A 517 22.94 -14.68 -0.83
N PRO A 518 22.70 -14.12 -2.04
CA PRO A 518 22.66 -12.68 -2.20
C PRO A 518 21.52 -11.99 -1.44
N ALA A 519 20.38 -12.69 -1.24
CA ALA A 519 19.27 -12.19 -0.46
C ALA A 519 19.62 -12.11 1.03
N TRP A 520 20.31 -13.12 1.57
CA TRP A 520 20.84 -13.08 2.95
C TRP A 520 21.83 -11.93 3.15
N ARG A 521 22.78 -11.76 2.23
CA ARG A 521 23.74 -10.66 2.31
C ARG A 521 23.07 -9.29 2.24
N ALA A 522 22.07 -9.13 1.38
CA ALA A 522 21.33 -7.87 1.29
C ALA A 522 20.52 -7.63 2.57
N ALA A 523 19.79 -8.63 3.07
CA ALA A 523 19.05 -8.51 4.32
C ALA A 523 19.95 -8.08 5.48
N GLY A 524 21.14 -8.69 5.63
CA GLY A 524 22.10 -8.35 6.68
C GLY A 524 22.76 -6.97 6.54
N ARG A 525 22.69 -6.32 5.36
CA ARG A 525 23.16 -4.93 5.19
C ARG A 525 22.12 -3.90 5.59
N TYR A 526 20.84 -4.19 5.39
CA TYR A 526 19.77 -3.19 5.46
C TYR A 526 18.81 -3.38 6.64
N CYS A 527 18.66 -4.60 7.17
CA CYS A 527 17.75 -4.90 8.27
C CYS A 527 18.49 -4.84 9.60
N ASP A 528 17.80 -4.44 10.67
CA ASP A 528 18.33 -4.56 12.03
C ASP A 528 18.31 -6.03 12.47
N ILE A 529 17.21 -6.74 12.20
CA ILE A 529 17.05 -8.17 12.47
C ILE A 529 16.69 -8.88 11.17
N VAL A 530 17.39 -9.97 10.87
CA VAL A 530 17.02 -10.86 9.75
C VAL A 530 16.16 -12.00 10.28
N THR A 531 15.02 -12.27 9.63
CA THR A 531 14.04 -13.26 10.08
C THR A 531 13.81 -14.36 9.07
N LEU A 532 13.53 -15.56 9.58
CA LEU A 532 13.21 -16.76 8.81
C LEU A 532 12.10 -17.55 9.49
N ASN A 533 11.22 -18.15 8.68
CA ASN A 533 10.21 -19.09 9.13
C ASN A 533 10.81 -20.50 9.01
N PHE A 534 11.01 -21.18 10.14
CA PHE A 534 11.56 -22.54 10.17
C PHE A 534 10.53 -23.53 10.70
N TYR A 535 10.06 -24.40 9.83
CA TYR A 535 9.17 -25.52 10.16
C TYR A 535 9.94 -26.85 10.22
N GLY A 536 11.13 -26.82 10.85
CA GLY A 536 11.94 -28.00 11.05
C GLY A 536 11.69 -28.69 12.39
N ARG A 537 12.65 -29.51 12.81
CA ARG A 537 12.61 -30.20 14.10
C ARG A 537 13.59 -29.52 15.05
N VAL A 538 13.32 -29.63 16.34
CA VAL A 538 14.24 -29.23 17.40
C VAL A 538 14.46 -30.46 18.26
N ASP A 539 15.71 -30.73 18.60
CA ASP A 539 16.03 -31.70 19.64
C ASP A 539 15.63 -31.07 20.99
N LEU A 540 14.69 -31.70 21.71
CA LEU A 540 14.16 -31.14 22.96
C LEU A 540 15.13 -31.26 24.13
N ASP A 541 16.13 -32.13 24.05
CA ASP A 541 17.15 -32.30 25.10
C ASP A 541 18.26 -31.26 24.94
N THR A 542 18.68 -30.96 23.70
CA THR A 542 19.76 -30.00 23.43
C THR A 542 19.26 -28.59 23.09
N GLY A 543 18.02 -28.46 22.63
CA GLY A 543 17.47 -27.23 22.07
C GLY A 543 17.98 -26.91 20.66
N GLU A 544 18.75 -27.81 20.03
CA GLU A 544 19.35 -27.56 18.72
C GLU A 544 18.35 -27.81 17.59
N PRO A 545 18.24 -26.88 16.62
CA PRO A 545 17.41 -27.10 15.45
C PRO A 545 18.05 -28.14 14.52
N ILE A 546 17.27 -29.15 14.15
CA ILE A 546 17.66 -30.22 13.23
C ILE A 546 17.26 -29.79 11.81
N GLY A 547 18.26 -29.60 10.95
CA GLY A 547 18.06 -29.25 9.53
C GLY A 547 17.96 -27.75 9.25
N LEU A 548 18.28 -26.90 10.23
CA LEU A 548 18.63 -25.50 9.99
C LEU A 548 20.11 -25.50 9.59
N VAL A 549 20.40 -25.25 8.31
CA VAL A 549 21.78 -25.21 7.76
C VAL A 549 22.12 -23.81 7.32
#